data_AF-A0AAV7XA94-F1
#
_entry.id   AF-A0AAV7XA94-F1
#
_cell.length_a   1.000
_cell.length_b   1.000
_cell.length_c   1.000
_cell.angle_alpha   90.00
_cell.angle_beta   90.00
_cell.angle_gamma   90.00
#
_symmetry.space_group_name_H-M   'P 1'
#
loop_
_entity.id
_entity.type
_entity.pdbx_description
1 polymer ?
#
loop_
_entity_poly.entity_id
_entity_poly.type
_entity_poly.pdbx_seq_one_letter_code
_entity_poly.pdbx_strand_id
1 'polypeptide(L)'
;MTKLKDSVGEQNLKQRQDLEEAIDNILDSEIDEHSEMHPEEYLTAPIDPYALTVFGGYVARKIRGMKPASSCKTCIDCLCMFDEPVLEREALLQLRNRGGMVRPTNALQALLGQLENAVMTVTSSVSLHSTVLFTVLDELLSSNISLQLIGCREHARRITSAIVSFYLTTRMHFACAKSDRKRIADKNRRKRDMAKSAKLGD
;
A
#
# COMPACT_ATOMS: atom_id res chain seq x y z
N MET A 1 28.88 -5.88 21.15
CA MET A 1 27.64 -5.17 20.74
C MET A 1 27.77 -4.43 19.39
N THR A 2 28.97 -4.19 18.87
CA THR A 2 29.22 -3.62 17.53
C THR A 2 28.90 -4.60 16.39
N LYS A 3 29.41 -5.84 16.43
CA LYS A 3 29.18 -6.86 15.39
C LYS A 3 27.70 -7.21 15.08
N LEU A 4 26.81 -7.05 16.06
CA LEU A 4 25.36 -7.32 15.90
C LEU A 4 24.60 -6.15 15.25
N LYS A 5 25.10 -4.92 15.37
CA LYS A 5 24.49 -3.75 14.70
C LYS A 5 24.89 -3.72 13.23
N ASP A 6 26.13 -4.09 12.93
CA ASP A 6 26.66 -4.15 11.57
C ASP A 6 25.93 -5.23 10.74
N SER A 7 25.69 -6.41 11.32
CA SER A 7 24.97 -7.50 10.63
C SER A 7 23.49 -7.19 10.37
N VAL A 8 22.82 -6.47 11.27
CA VAL A 8 21.42 -6.05 11.08
C VAL A 8 21.32 -4.92 10.04
N GLY A 9 22.32 -4.05 9.96
CA GLY A 9 22.41 -3.02 8.92
C GLY A 9 22.54 -3.62 7.52
N GLU A 10 23.42 -4.60 7.35
CA GLU A 10 23.64 -5.31 6.08
C GLU A 10 22.40 -6.10 5.63
N GLN A 11 21.73 -6.80 6.55
CA GLN A 11 20.50 -7.53 6.25
C GLN A 11 19.37 -6.61 5.79
N ASN A 12 19.19 -5.46 6.46
CA ASN A 12 18.18 -4.48 6.07
C ASN A 12 18.50 -3.83 4.71
N LEU A 13 19.79 -3.60 4.40
CA LEU A 13 20.20 -3.06 3.10
C LEU A 13 19.88 -4.05 1.98
N LYS A 14 20.23 -5.33 2.18
CA LYS A 14 19.92 -6.39 1.21
C LYS A 14 18.43 -6.51 0.95
N GLN A 15 17.60 -6.55 2.01
CA GLN A 15 16.14 -6.62 1.85
C GLN A 15 15.54 -5.43 1.09
N ARG A 16 16.16 -4.24 1.19
CA ARG A 16 15.74 -3.07 0.42
C ARG A 16 16.12 -3.19 -1.06
N GLN A 17 17.30 -3.73 -1.34
CA GLN A 17 17.73 -4.02 -2.71
C GLN A 17 16.85 -5.08 -3.36
N ASP A 18 16.58 -6.18 -2.65
CA ASP A 18 15.69 -7.26 -3.12
C ASP A 18 14.27 -6.72 -3.41
N LEU A 19 13.77 -5.78 -2.59
CA LEU A 19 12.48 -5.12 -2.82
C LEU A 19 12.51 -4.21 -4.07
N GLU A 20 13.57 -3.42 -4.24
CA GLU A 20 13.72 -2.53 -5.40
C GLU A 20 13.81 -3.34 -6.70
N GLU A 21 14.58 -4.43 -6.71
CA GLU A 21 14.71 -5.34 -7.84
C GLU A 21 13.38 -6.03 -8.18
N ALA A 22 12.65 -6.52 -7.18
CA ALA A 22 11.35 -7.13 -7.40
C ALA A 22 10.32 -6.15 -7.98
N ILE A 23 10.34 -4.89 -7.53
CA ILE A 23 9.46 -3.85 -8.09
C ILE A 23 9.86 -3.54 -9.54
N ASP A 24 11.14 -3.42 -9.83
CA ASP A 24 11.63 -3.16 -11.19
C ASP A 24 11.21 -4.28 -12.15
N ASN A 25 11.30 -5.55 -11.73
CA ASN A 25 10.82 -6.69 -12.52
C ASN A 25 9.32 -6.63 -12.82
N ILE A 26 8.50 -6.17 -11.87
CA ILE A 26 7.05 -5.96 -12.09
C ILE A 26 6.82 -4.85 -13.11
N LEU A 27 7.56 -3.74 -13.01
CA LEU A 27 7.41 -2.60 -13.92
C LEU A 27 7.93 -2.88 -15.34
N ASP A 28 8.78 -3.89 -15.50
CA ASP A 28 9.32 -4.31 -16.80
C ASP A 28 8.46 -5.40 -17.48
N SER A 29 7.48 -5.97 -16.79
CA SER A 29 6.47 -6.87 -17.39
C SER A 29 5.51 -6.08 -18.30
N GLU A 30 5.18 -6.62 -19.48
CA GLU A 30 4.70 -5.90 -20.67
C GLU A 30 3.79 -4.68 -20.39
N ILE A 31 4.23 -3.54 -20.94
CA ILE A 31 3.64 -2.21 -20.73
C ILE A 31 2.43 -2.07 -21.65
N ASP A 32 1.22 -1.99 -21.10
CA ASP A 32 0.06 -1.54 -21.86
C ASP A 32 -0.08 -0.02 -21.69
N GLU A 33 0.40 0.75 -22.68
CA GLU A 33 0.49 2.22 -22.62
C GLU A 33 -0.87 2.94 -22.66
N HIS A 34 -2.00 2.23 -22.81
CA HIS A 34 -3.28 2.89 -23.17
C HIS A 34 -4.56 2.40 -22.49
N SER A 35 -4.49 1.68 -21.38
CA SER A 35 -5.73 1.34 -20.68
C SER A 35 -6.22 2.50 -19.80
N GLU A 36 -7.15 3.33 -20.33
CA GLU A 36 -8.04 4.16 -19.51
C GLU A 36 -9.01 3.24 -18.74
N MET A 37 -8.48 2.47 -17.79
CA MET A 37 -9.26 1.55 -16.97
C MET A 37 -9.81 2.28 -15.74
N HIS A 38 -11.12 2.15 -15.52
CA HIS A 38 -11.78 2.78 -14.39
C HIS A 38 -11.39 2.09 -13.07
N PRO A 39 -11.18 2.84 -11.96
CA PRO A 39 -10.85 2.25 -10.66
C PRO A 39 -11.83 1.17 -10.21
N GLU A 40 -13.10 1.25 -10.61
CA GLU A 40 -14.13 0.25 -10.29
C GLU A 40 -13.84 -1.14 -10.89
N GLU A 41 -13.11 -1.23 -12.01
CA GLU A 41 -12.83 -2.48 -12.71
C GLU A 41 -11.77 -3.34 -12.01
N TYR A 42 -10.88 -2.70 -11.24
CA TYR A 42 -9.89 -3.43 -10.46
C TYR A 42 -10.44 -3.96 -9.15
N LEU A 43 -11.48 -3.37 -8.56
CA LEU A 43 -11.95 -3.73 -7.22
C LEU A 43 -12.74 -5.05 -7.22
N THR A 44 -12.04 -6.17 -7.33
CA THR A 44 -12.64 -7.52 -7.24
C THR A 44 -12.79 -7.98 -5.78
N ALA A 45 -11.93 -7.48 -4.88
CA ALA A 45 -12.07 -7.65 -3.44
C ALA A 45 -13.07 -6.63 -2.86
N PRO A 46 -13.70 -6.88 -1.69
CA PRO A 46 -14.57 -5.92 -1.00
C PRO A 46 -13.74 -4.77 -0.39
N ILE A 47 -13.11 -3.99 -1.25
CA ILE A 47 -12.32 -2.82 -0.92
C ILE A 47 -13.29 -1.66 -0.75
N ASP A 48 -13.28 -1.03 0.42
CA ASP A 48 -14.04 0.19 0.66
C ASP A 48 -13.42 1.32 -0.21
N PRO A 49 -14.14 1.81 -1.25
CA PRO A 49 -13.61 2.80 -2.17
C PRO A 49 -13.31 4.12 -1.46
N TYR A 50 -14.06 4.48 -0.42
CA TYR A 50 -13.82 5.70 0.35
C TYR A 50 -12.54 5.57 1.18
N ALA A 51 -12.32 4.43 1.82
CA ALA A 51 -11.09 4.17 2.57
C ALA A 51 -9.86 4.19 1.65
N LEU A 52 -9.97 3.59 0.45
CA LEU A 52 -8.91 3.60 -0.56
C LEU A 52 -8.65 5.03 -1.07
N THR A 53 -9.67 5.86 -1.28
CA THR A 53 -9.50 7.27 -1.66
C THR A 53 -8.83 8.09 -0.56
N VAL A 54 -9.20 7.91 0.70
CA VAL A 54 -8.52 8.56 1.84
C VAL A 54 -7.05 8.15 1.90
N PHE A 55 -6.76 6.87 1.69
CA PHE A 55 -5.39 6.39 1.70
C PHE A 55 -4.60 6.86 0.46
N GLY A 56 -5.25 6.94 -0.70
CA GLY A 56 -4.69 7.52 -1.91
C GLY A 56 -4.30 8.97 -1.75
N GLY A 57 -5.13 9.78 -1.07
CA GLY A 57 -4.77 11.15 -0.73
C GLY A 57 -3.55 11.25 0.19
N TYR A 58 -3.36 10.29 1.10
CA TYR A 58 -2.17 10.20 1.93
C TYR A 58 -0.92 9.81 1.12
N VAL A 59 -1.03 8.84 0.22
CA VAL A 59 0.04 8.42 -0.70
C VAL A 59 0.45 9.59 -1.58
N ALA A 60 -0.50 10.23 -2.28
CA ALA A 60 -0.23 11.38 -3.14
C ALA A 60 0.48 12.51 -2.37
N ARG A 61 0.05 12.83 -1.14
CA ARG A 61 0.72 13.81 -0.29
C ARG A 61 2.16 13.43 0.02
N LYS A 62 2.41 12.15 0.30
CA LYS A 62 3.75 11.65 0.65
C LYS A 62 4.68 11.70 -0.57
N ILE A 63 4.21 11.21 -1.72
CA ILE A 63 5.01 11.09 -2.95
C ILE A 63 5.28 12.45 -3.58
N ARG A 64 4.30 13.38 -3.60
CA ARG A 64 4.52 14.75 -4.12
C ARG A 64 5.61 15.52 -3.36
N GLY A 65 5.92 15.12 -2.12
CA GLY A 65 6.98 15.70 -1.31
C GLY A 65 8.38 15.11 -1.58
N MET A 66 8.48 14.08 -2.42
CA MET A 66 9.74 13.39 -2.74
C MET A 66 10.30 13.87 -4.08
N LYS A 67 11.62 13.88 -4.24
CA LYS A 67 12.24 14.07 -5.56
C LYS A 67 12.11 12.80 -6.40
N PRO A 68 11.79 12.90 -7.70
CA PRO A 68 11.71 14.13 -8.51
C PRO A 68 10.34 14.82 -8.50
N ALA A 69 9.29 14.19 -7.94
CA ALA A 69 7.93 14.69 -7.99
C ALA A 69 7.77 16.11 -7.42
N SER A 70 8.43 16.44 -6.31
CA SER A 70 8.37 17.76 -5.67
C SER A 70 8.87 18.92 -6.55
N SER A 71 9.64 18.61 -7.60
CA SER A 71 10.23 19.57 -8.53
C SER A 71 9.66 19.45 -9.95
N CYS A 72 8.73 18.53 -10.20
CA CYS A 72 8.17 18.29 -11.52
C CYS A 72 6.65 18.51 -11.48
N LYS A 73 6.17 19.62 -12.06
CA LYS A 73 4.75 19.97 -12.07
C LYS A 73 3.89 18.88 -12.71
N THR A 74 4.29 18.36 -13.86
CA THR A 74 3.57 17.27 -14.54
C THR A 74 3.42 16.03 -13.65
N CYS A 75 4.44 15.70 -12.85
CA CYS A 75 4.34 14.59 -11.91
C CYS A 75 3.37 14.87 -10.75
N ILE A 76 3.31 16.11 -10.28
CA ILE A 76 2.33 16.53 -9.27
C ILE A 76 0.91 16.42 -9.83
N ASP A 77 0.71 16.85 -11.07
CA ASP A 77 -0.58 16.78 -11.76
C ASP A 77 -1.01 15.32 -12.02
N CYS A 78 -0.06 14.40 -12.26
CA CYS A 78 -0.35 12.96 -12.32
C CYS A 78 -0.77 12.36 -10.96
N LEU A 79 -0.43 13.01 -9.84
CA LEU A 79 -0.71 12.51 -8.49
C LEU A 79 -1.97 13.13 -7.88
N CYS A 80 -2.26 14.40 -8.18
CA CYS A 80 -3.25 15.21 -7.48
C CYS A 80 -4.26 15.85 -8.44
N MET A 81 -5.53 15.83 -8.07
CA MET A 81 -6.58 16.64 -8.72
C MET A 81 -6.73 17.98 -7.99
N PHE A 82 -6.77 19.08 -8.74
CA PHE A 82 -6.90 20.43 -8.19
C PHE A 82 -8.24 21.11 -8.55
N ASP A 83 -8.68 21.01 -9.80
CA ASP A 83 -9.80 21.81 -10.34
C ASP A 83 -11.02 20.96 -10.79
N GLU A 84 -11.03 19.67 -10.45
CA GLU A 84 -12.10 18.73 -10.80
C GLU A 84 -13.30 18.86 -9.85
N PRO A 85 -14.54 18.54 -10.28
CA PRO A 85 -15.67 18.40 -9.36
C PRO A 85 -15.38 17.30 -8.34
N VAL A 86 -15.93 17.45 -7.14
CA VAL A 86 -15.75 16.49 -6.06
C VAL A 86 -16.58 15.25 -6.37
N LEU A 87 -15.93 14.09 -6.36
CA LEU A 87 -16.58 12.81 -6.59
C LEU A 87 -17.18 12.28 -5.28
N GLU A 88 -18.25 11.50 -5.36
CA GLU A 88 -18.94 10.96 -4.17
C GLU A 88 -17.98 10.20 -3.24
N ARG A 89 -17.10 9.37 -3.81
CA ARG A 89 -16.06 8.62 -3.07
C ARG A 89 -15.07 9.50 -2.28
N GLU A 90 -15.02 10.81 -2.58
CA GLU A 90 -14.16 11.77 -1.88
C GLU A 90 -14.83 12.41 -0.67
N ALA A 91 -16.10 12.08 -0.37
CA ALA A 91 -16.83 12.63 0.77
C ALA A 91 -16.08 12.43 2.10
N LEU A 92 -15.54 11.22 2.36
CA LEU A 92 -14.75 10.96 3.57
C LEU A 92 -13.43 11.72 3.59
N LEU A 93 -12.81 11.90 2.42
CA LEU A 93 -11.58 12.68 2.30
C LEU A 93 -11.86 14.12 2.73
N GLN A 94 -12.93 14.74 2.22
CA GLN A 94 -13.34 16.10 2.60
C GLN A 94 -13.63 16.21 4.09
N LEU A 95 -14.41 15.29 4.65
CA LEU A 95 -14.81 15.30 6.06
C LEU A 95 -13.60 15.21 7.00
N ARG A 96 -12.56 14.46 6.59
CA ARG A 96 -11.34 14.25 7.38
C ARG A 96 -10.25 15.28 7.06
N ASN A 97 -10.37 16.06 5.99
CA ASN A 97 -9.30 16.94 5.53
C ASN A 97 -9.15 18.17 6.43
N ARG A 98 -8.13 18.16 7.30
CA ARG A 98 -7.71 19.35 8.07
C ARG A 98 -6.69 20.21 7.29
N GLY A 99 -6.90 20.36 5.98
CA GLY A 99 -6.03 21.17 5.09
C GLY A 99 -4.73 20.50 4.64
N GLY A 100 -4.59 19.17 4.80
CA GLY A 100 -3.33 18.48 4.53
C GLY A 100 -3.41 17.28 3.59
N MET A 101 -4.61 16.74 3.33
CA MET A 101 -4.80 15.65 2.38
C MET A 101 -5.14 16.20 1.00
N VAL A 102 -4.62 15.53 -0.03
CA VAL A 102 -4.86 15.87 -1.43
C VAL A 102 -5.83 14.88 -2.04
N ARG A 103 -6.51 15.29 -3.10
CA ARG A 103 -7.35 14.42 -3.90
C ARG A 103 -6.47 13.63 -4.87
N PRO A 104 -6.43 12.30 -4.83
CA PRO A 104 -5.66 11.51 -5.77
C PRO A 104 -6.29 11.53 -7.17
N THR A 105 -5.50 11.43 -8.23
CA THR A 105 -6.02 11.22 -9.60
C THR A 105 -6.65 9.84 -9.77
N ASN A 106 -7.47 9.68 -10.82
CA ASN A 106 -8.02 8.37 -11.20
C ASN A 106 -6.93 7.33 -11.48
N ALA A 107 -5.87 7.73 -12.19
CA ALA A 107 -4.74 6.84 -12.48
C ALA A 107 -4.06 6.35 -11.18
N LEU A 108 -3.82 7.25 -10.22
CA LEU A 108 -3.28 6.85 -8.93
C LEU A 108 -4.26 5.93 -8.19
N GLN A 109 -5.56 6.23 -8.23
CA GLN A 109 -6.58 5.40 -7.60
C GLN A 109 -6.62 3.98 -8.18
N ALA A 110 -6.48 3.84 -9.51
CA ALA A 110 -6.41 2.56 -10.21
C ALA A 110 -5.18 1.76 -9.79
N LEU A 111 -3.98 2.37 -9.79
CA LEU A 111 -2.76 1.74 -9.30
C LEU A 111 -2.93 1.23 -7.87
N LEU A 112 -3.49 2.05 -6.97
CA LEU A 112 -3.70 1.64 -5.59
C LEU A 112 -4.74 0.54 -5.44
N GLY A 113 -5.73 0.48 -6.34
CA GLY A 113 -6.67 -0.63 -6.45
C GLY A 113 -5.94 -1.93 -6.79
N GLN A 114 -5.13 -1.94 -7.84
CA GLN A 114 -4.30 -3.09 -8.23
C GLN A 114 -3.47 -3.61 -7.05
N LEU A 115 -2.77 -2.71 -6.35
CA LEU A 115 -1.95 -3.07 -5.19
C LEU A 115 -2.78 -3.60 -4.01
N GLU A 116 -3.94 -3.01 -3.73
CA GLU A 116 -4.78 -3.46 -2.62
C GLU A 116 -5.38 -4.83 -2.88
N ASN A 117 -5.77 -5.15 -4.12
CA ASN A 117 -6.23 -6.49 -4.46
C ASN A 117 -5.15 -7.54 -4.21
N ALA A 118 -3.92 -7.31 -4.68
CA ALA A 118 -2.83 -8.25 -4.43
C ALA A 118 -2.58 -8.45 -2.93
N VAL A 119 -2.58 -7.35 -2.15
CA VAL A 119 -2.49 -7.43 -0.68
C VAL A 119 -3.63 -8.26 -0.09
N MET A 120 -4.87 -8.04 -0.53
CA MET A 120 -6.04 -8.74 -0.01
C MET A 120 -6.02 -10.23 -0.37
N THR A 121 -5.64 -10.58 -1.61
CA THR A 121 -5.51 -11.96 -2.09
C THR A 121 -4.51 -12.74 -1.24
N VAL A 122 -3.32 -12.19 -1.03
CA VAL A 122 -2.28 -12.85 -0.24
C VAL A 122 -2.65 -12.91 1.25
N THR A 123 -3.13 -11.80 1.83
CA THR A 123 -3.42 -11.77 3.27
C THR A 123 -4.69 -12.53 3.68
N SER A 124 -5.55 -12.88 2.71
CA SER A 124 -6.71 -13.76 2.94
C SER A 124 -6.35 -15.24 2.89
N SER A 125 -5.31 -15.61 2.13
CA SER A 125 -4.90 -16.99 1.90
C SER A 125 -3.71 -17.45 2.76
N VAL A 126 -2.85 -16.51 3.20
CA VAL A 126 -1.59 -16.81 3.89
C VAL A 126 -1.56 -16.19 5.28
N SER A 127 -1.04 -16.92 6.27
CA SER A 127 -0.76 -16.39 7.60
C SER A 127 0.38 -15.36 7.55
N LEU A 128 0.24 -14.23 8.25
CA LEU A 128 1.25 -13.17 8.23
C LEU A 128 2.62 -13.66 8.72
N HIS A 129 3.59 -13.75 7.82
CA HIS A 129 5.01 -14.08 8.08
C HIS A 129 5.96 -13.06 7.44
N SER A 130 7.26 -13.16 7.73
CA SER A 130 8.27 -12.19 7.29
C SER A 130 8.38 -12.01 5.76
N THR A 131 7.96 -13.01 4.99
CA THR A 131 8.02 -12.98 3.51
C THR A 131 6.73 -12.54 2.82
N VAL A 132 5.67 -12.17 3.55
CA VAL A 132 4.37 -11.79 2.94
C VAL A 132 4.51 -10.67 1.93
N LEU A 133 5.40 -9.70 2.17
CA LEU A 133 5.64 -8.61 1.23
C LEU A 133 6.09 -9.14 -0.13
N PHE A 134 7.00 -10.11 -0.15
CA PHE A 134 7.48 -10.74 -1.38
C PHE A 134 6.39 -11.60 -2.02
N THR A 135 5.57 -12.30 -1.23
CA THR A 135 4.41 -13.02 -1.77
C THR A 135 3.41 -12.08 -2.46
N VAL A 136 3.23 -10.86 -1.97
CA VAL A 136 2.41 -9.84 -2.64
C VAL A 136 3.05 -9.37 -3.96
N LEU A 137 4.39 -9.25 -4.01
CA LEU A 137 5.11 -8.91 -5.24
C LEU A 137 5.01 -10.05 -6.27
N ASP A 138 5.13 -11.30 -5.83
CA ASP A 138 4.96 -12.49 -6.68
C ASP A 138 3.54 -12.56 -7.24
N GLU A 139 2.52 -12.24 -6.44
CA GLU A 139 1.12 -12.15 -6.89
C GLU A 139 0.95 -11.07 -7.97
N LEU A 140 1.51 -9.88 -7.76
CA LEU A 140 1.48 -8.81 -8.75
C LEU A 140 2.12 -9.24 -10.07
N LEU A 141 3.29 -9.88 -10.01
CA LEU A 141 3.99 -10.39 -11.19
C LEU A 141 3.22 -11.51 -11.90
N SER A 142 2.60 -12.41 -11.13
CA SER A 142 1.90 -13.60 -11.66
C SER A 142 0.51 -13.26 -12.22
N SER A 143 -0.09 -12.14 -11.80
CA SER A 143 -1.43 -11.73 -12.20
C SER A 143 -1.55 -11.29 -13.67
N ASN A 144 -0.44 -11.15 -14.40
CA ASN A 144 -0.37 -10.56 -15.75
C ASN A 144 -1.05 -9.17 -15.83
N ILE A 145 -1.13 -8.45 -14.69
CA ILE A 145 -1.70 -7.10 -14.64
C ILE A 145 -0.55 -6.11 -14.82
N SER A 146 -0.57 -5.38 -15.94
CA SER A 146 0.33 -4.24 -16.13
C SER A 146 -0.02 -3.13 -15.13
N LEU A 147 0.96 -2.74 -14.31
CA LEU A 147 0.75 -1.66 -13.34
C LEU A 147 0.55 -0.33 -14.05
N GLN A 148 -0.44 0.43 -13.57
CA GLN A 148 -0.64 1.79 -14.05
C GLN A 148 0.58 2.67 -13.69
N LEU A 149 1.33 3.12 -14.70
CA LEU A 149 2.44 4.04 -14.51
C LEU A 149 1.93 5.43 -14.12
N ILE A 150 2.59 6.04 -13.13
CA ILE A 150 2.28 7.36 -12.60
C ILE A 150 3.51 8.26 -12.70
N GLY A 151 3.34 9.41 -13.36
CA GLY A 151 4.38 10.43 -13.55
C GLY A 151 4.54 10.81 -15.01
N CYS A 152 5.35 11.82 -15.29
CA CYS A 152 5.71 12.15 -16.67
C CYS A 152 6.64 11.08 -17.26
N ARG A 153 6.81 11.10 -18.59
CA ARG A 153 7.66 10.14 -19.34
C ARG A 153 9.04 9.89 -18.71
N GLU A 154 9.67 10.93 -18.17
CA GLU A 154 11.01 10.84 -17.57
C GLU A 154 11.01 10.23 -16.15
N HIS A 155 9.92 10.38 -15.41
CA HIS A 155 9.87 10.06 -13.98
C HIS A 155 8.89 8.95 -13.63
N ALA A 156 8.08 8.49 -14.59
CA ALA A 156 7.01 7.52 -14.39
C ALA A 156 7.48 6.27 -13.65
N ARG A 157 8.55 5.62 -14.12
CA ARG A 157 9.10 4.41 -13.47
C ARG A 157 9.50 4.65 -12.02
N ARG A 158 10.24 5.74 -11.77
CA ARG A 158 10.74 6.08 -10.42
C ARG A 158 9.63 6.47 -9.46
N ILE A 159 8.64 7.22 -9.92
CA ILE A 159 7.49 7.63 -9.11
C ILE A 159 6.60 6.42 -8.80
N THR A 160 6.33 5.58 -9.80
CA THR A 160 5.55 4.36 -9.63
C THR A 160 6.22 3.42 -8.64
N SER A 161 7.52 3.16 -8.79
CA SER A 161 8.29 2.35 -7.85
C SER A 161 8.22 2.90 -6.42
N ALA A 162 8.34 4.22 -6.24
CA ALA A 162 8.19 4.85 -4.93
C ALA A 162 6.77 4.70 -4.35
N ILE A 163 5.72 4.78 -5.17
CA ILE A 163 4.33 4.52 -4.77
C ILE A 163 4.18 3.07 -4.31
N VAL A 164 4.61 2.09 -5.12
CA VAL A 164 4.50 0.65 -4.83
C VAL A 164 5.21 0.33 -3.52
N SER A 165 6.48 0.72 -3.40
CA SER A 165 7.29 0.49 -2.19
C SER A 165 6.64 1.09 -0.95
N PHE A 166 6.22 2.36 -1.03
CA PHE A 166 5.60 3.06 0.10
C PHE A 166 4.26 2.42 0.49
N TYR A 167 3.42 2.12 -0.49
CA TYR A 167 2.08 1.57 -0.27
C TYR A 167 2.16 0.19 0.38
N LEU A 168 2.90 -0.74 -0.22
CA LEU A 168 3.02 -2.11 0.27
C LEU A 168 3.64 -2.15 1.67
N THR A 169 4.71 -1.37 1.91
CA THR A 169 5.32 -1.27 3.24
C THR A 169 4.31 -0.75 4.27
N THR A 170 3.55 0.28 3.94
CA THR A 170 2.54 0.84 4.85
C THR A 170 1.41 -0.15 5.13
N ARG A 171 0.95 -0.89 4.12
CA ARG A 171 -0.06 -1.94 4.26
C ARG A 171 0.43 -3.08 5.16
N MET A 172 1.68 -3.51 5.01
CA MET A 172 2.29 -4.52 5.89
C MET A 172 2.36 -4.03 7.34
N HIS A 173 2.70 -2.76 7.58
CA HIS A 173 2.63 -2.20 8.94
C HIS A 173 1.23 -2.27 9.54
N PHE A 174 0.18 -1.95 8.76
CA PHE A 174 -1.20 -2.06 9.22
C PHE A 174 -1.62 -3.51 9.48
N ALA A 175 -1.22 -4.44 8.61
CA ALA A 175 -1.49 -5.87 8.77
C ALA A 175 -0.83 -6.43 10.05
N CYS A 176 0.46 -6.15 10.26
CA CYS A 176 1.18 -6.53 11.48
C CYS A 176 0.53 -5.93 12.74
N ALA A 177 0.23 -4.63 12.74
CA ALA A 177 -0.42 -3.97 13.87
C ALA A 177 -1.81 -4.56 14.18
N LYS A 178 -2.58 -4.95 13.15
CA LYS A 178 -3.87 -5.64 13.32
C LYS A 178 -3.69 -7.02 13.94
N SER A 179 -2.72 -7.80 13.45
CA SER A 179 -2.39 -9.12 13.99
C SER A 179 -1.96 -9.06 15.46
N ASP A 180 -1.11 -8.09 15.81
CA ASP A 180 -0.66 -7.89 17.19
C ASP A 180 -1.80 -7.52 18.13
N ARG A 181 -2.67 -6.60 17.73
CA ARG A 181 -3.87 -6.24 18.52
C ARG A 181 -4.76 -7.46 18.76
N LYS A 182 -4.98 -8.28 17.73
CA LYS A 182 -5.77 -9.53 17.85
C LYS A 182 -5.13 -10.50 18.83
N ARG A 183 -3.82 -10.75 18.70
CA ARG A 183 -3.05 -11.62 19.59
C ARG A 183 -3.13 -11.17 21.06
N ILE A 184 -3.02 -9.86 21.32
CA ILE A 184 -3.16 -9.28 22.66
C ILE A 184 -4.58 -9.48 23.20
N ALA A 185 -5.60 -9.20 22.39
CA ALA A 185 -7.00 -9.37 22.76
C ALA A 185 -7.32 -10.85 23.11
N ASP A 186 -6.85 -11.80 22.29
CA ASP A 186 -7.02 -13.23 22.51
C ASP A 186 -6.33 -13.71 23.78
N LYS A 187 -5.10 -13.24 24.04
CA LYS A 187 -4.38 -13.52 25.29
C LYS A 187 -5.15 -13.02 26.51
N ASN A 188 -5.71 -11.81 26.44
CA ASN A 188 -6.50 -11.22 27.53
C ASN A 188 -7.83 -11.94 27.72
N ARG A 189 -8.46 -12.41 26.64
CA ARG A 189 -9.66 -13.26 26.72
C ARG A 189 -9.35 -14.59 27.41
N ARG A 190 -8.31 -15.31 26.97
CA ARG A 190 -7.90 -16.59 27.59
C ARG A 190 -7.59 -16.44 29.08
N LYS A 191 -6.90 -15.37 29.49
CA LYS A 191 -6.65 -15.07 30.92
C LYS A 191 -7.95 -14.86 31.71
N ARG A 192 -8.92 -14.14 31.16
CA ARG A 192 -10.23 -13.93 31.81
C ARG A 192 -11.01 -15.23 31.92
N ASP A 193 -10.99 -16.07 30.89
CA ASP A 193 -11.70 -17.34 30.87
C ASP A 193 -11.09 -18.31 31.91
N MET A 194 -9.76 -18.41 31.99
CA MET A 194 -9.06 -19.18 33.04
C MET A 194 -9.40 -18.68 34.44
N ALA A 195 -9.43 -17.36 34.66
CA ALA A 195 -9.77 -16.78 35.97
C ALA A 195 -11.24 -16.99 36.36
N LYS A 196 -12.16 -17.15 35.39
CA LYS A 196 -13.55 -17.51 35.65
C LYS A 196 -13.69 -18.99 36.01
N SER A 197 -13.04 -19.87 35.26
CA SER A 197 -13.07 -21.32 35.54
C SER A 197 -12.47 -21.67 36.90
N ALA A 198 -11.43 -20.94 37.34
CA ALA A 198 -10.84 -21.12 38.67
C ALA A 198 -11.76 -20.69 39.83
N LYS A 199 -12.80 -19.87 39.58
CA LYS A 199 -13.74 -19.39 40.60
C LYS A 199 -15.02 -20.23 40.71
N LEU A 200 -15.22 -21.17 39.80
CA LEU A 200 -16.40 -22.04 39.73
C LEU A 200 -16.08 -23.47 40.24
N GLY A 201 -14.86 -23.69 40.72
CA GLY A 201 -14.38 -24.99 41.23
C GLY A 201 -14.21 -25.05 42.76
N ASP A 202 -14.61 -24.00 43.48
CA ASP A 202 -14.77 -23.94 44.94
C ASP A 202 -16.28 -23.83 45.27
#